data_AF-A0AA95B5M8-F1
#
_entry.id   AF-A0AA95B5M8-F1
#
_cell.length_a   1.000
_cell.length_b   1.000
_cell.length_c   1.000
_cell.angle_alpha   90.00
_cell.angle_beta   90.00
_cell.angle_gamma   90.00
#
_symmetry.space_group_name_H-M   'P 1'
#
loop_
_entity.id
_entity.type
_entity.pdbx_description
1 polymer ?
#
loop_
_entity_poly.entity_id
_entity_poly.type
_entity_poly.pdbx_seq_one_letter_code
_entity_poly.pdbx_strand_id
1 'polypeptide(L)'
;MNKFNIVKNKQEYWLVDQIKKEDISTELYIRELTDILGNWSRLEIGYLSLLMDEQYESWLLERNFGKISSIVEYTRDLEEVQNTDNQMVSHSLAEGLMDDQKYAELYELCRSGSANKNTKQPIAQVMSSLENELGPEWRKHCYYFLKDGAFAGISIPHIEMGTKNEGRLFYFGVVPDLRGQGIGAQIHQVSMQLLKNFQATYYVGSTDVNNTNMIKIFEKNGCQLRDKKGIYKIVR
;
A
#
# COMPACT_ATOMS: atom_id res chain seq x y z
N MET A 1 7.22 18.48 -16.31
CA MET A 1 6.50 17.83 -15.19
C MET A 1 6.36 16.36 -15.51
N ASN A 2 6.81 15.46 -14.63
CA ASN A 2 6.78 14.02 -14.90
C ASN A 2 5.33 13.50 -14.97
N LYS A 3 5.05 12.58 -15.90
CA LYS A 3 3.73 11.90 -16.00
C LYS A 3 3.76 10.50 -15.41
N PHE A 4 4.96 9.97 -15.19
CA PHE A 4 5.19 8.67 -14.57
C PHE A 4 6.24 8.77 -13.47
N ASN A 5 6.02 8.02 -12.39
CA ASN A 5 7.06 7.65 -11.44
C ASN A 5 7.68 6.32 -11.92
N ILE A 6 9.01 6.23 -11.93
CA ILE A 6 9.71 5.04 -12.43
C ILE A 6 10.73 4.58 -11.38
N VAL A 7 10.53 3.36 -10.87
CA VAL A 7 11.52 2.66 -10.05
C VAL A 7 12.26 1.66 -10.94
N LYS A 8 13.59 1.74 -10.94
CA LYS A 8 14.45 0.91 -11.80
C LYS A 8 15.29 -0.02 -10.94
N ASN A 9 15.19 -1.32 -11.19
CA ASN A 9 16.19 -2.28 -10.76
C ASN A 9 17.21 -2.49 -11.91
N LYS A 10 18.48 -2.74 -11.58
CA LYS A 10 19.55 -2.91 -12.57
C LYS A 10 19.27 -4.16 -13.41
N GLN A 11 18.82 -3.94 -14.65
CA GLN A 11 18.55 -4.96 -15.70
C GLN A 11 17.39 -5.94 -15.41
N GLU A 12 16.90 -6.06 -14.18
CA GLU A 12 15.83 -7.02 -13.87
C GLU A 12 14.44 -6.50 -14.23
N TYR A 13 14.04 -5.34 -13.71
CA TYR A 13 12.70 -4.82 -13.91
C TYR A 13 12.58 -3.30 -13.77
N TRP A 14 11.58 -2.74 -14.44
CA TRP A 14 11.07 -1.38 -14.20
C TRP A 14 9.65 -1.44 -13.63
N LEU A 15 9.38 -0.63 -12.60
CA LEU A 15 8.03 -0.34 -12.12
C LEU A 15 7.68 1.07 -12.57
N VAL A 16 6.56 1.21 -13.27
CA VAL A 16 6.10 2.47 -13.85
C VAL A 16 4.71 2.75 -13.29
N ASP A 17 4.52 3.88 -12.62
CA ASP A 17 3.22 4.31 -12.10
C ASP A 17 2.79 5.64 -12.73
N GLN A 18 1.59 5.66 -13.28
CA GLN A 18 0.99 6.85 -13.84
C GLN A 18 0.64 7.88 -12.75
N ILE A 19 1.16 9.09 -12.90
CA ILE A 19 0.74 10.25 -12.13
C ILE A 19 -0.44 10.89 -12.85
N LYS A 20 -1.66 10.61 -12.38
CA LYS A 20 -2.91 11.12 -12.95
C LYS A 20 -3.00 12.65 -12.76
N LYS A 21 -3.30 13.37 -13.84
CA LYS A 21 -3.40 14.82 -13.90
C LYS A 21 -4.56 15.21 -14.80
N GLU A 22 -5.39 16.14 -14.36
CA GLU A 22 -6.62 16.55 -15.06
C GLU A 22 -6.33 17.22 -16.42
N ASP A 23 -5.23 17.98 -16.51
CA ASP A 23 -4.89 18.78 -17.70
C ASP A 23 -4.01 18.05 -18.73
N ILE A 24 -3.82 16.74 -18.62
CA ILE A 24 -2.95 15.97 -19.52
C ILE A 24 -3.79 15.08 -20.42
N SER A 25 -3.68 15.29 -21.73
CA SER A 25 -4.39 14.47 -22.71
C SER A 25 -3.87 13.03 -22.77
N THR A 26 -4.73 12.13 -23.22
CA THR A 26 -4.43 10.71 -23.45
C THR A 26 -3.21 10.53 -24.35
N GLU A 27 -3.09 11.33 -25.42
CA GLU A 27 -1.99 11.26 -26.39
C GLU A 27 -0.64 11.57 -25.73
N LEU A 28 -0.62 12.50 -24.78
CA LEU A 28 0.61 12.87 -24.08
C LEU A 28 1.08 11.78 -23.12
N TYR A 29 0.16 11.07 -22.45
CA TYR A 29 0.50 9.88 -21.66
C TYR A 29 1.03 8.75 -22.55
N ILE A 30 0.35 8.47 -23.66
CA ILE A 30 0.75 7.45 -24.63
C ILE A 30 2.14 7.74 -25.20
N ARG A 31 2.41 9.00 -25.56
CA ARG A 31 3.72 9.40 -26.10
C ARG A 31 4.83 9.15 -25.09
N GLU A 32 4.68 9.62 -23.85
CA GLU A 32 5.71 9.43 -22.81
C GLU A 32 5.88 7.94 -22.45
N LEU A 33 4.78 7.16 -22.41
CA LEU A 33 4.86 5.72 -22.20
C LEU A 33 5.59 5.02 -23.37
N THR A 34 5.37 5.46 -24.61
CA THR A 34 6.08 4.93 -25.78
C THR A 34 7.58 5.20 -25.68
N ASP A 35 7.99 6.39 -25.23
CA ASP A 35 9.39 6.72 -24.99
C ASP A 35 10.00 5.86 -23.86
N ILE A 36 9.23 5.59 -22.80
CA ILE A 36 9.64 4.68 -21.71
C ILE A 36 9.84 3.26 -22.26
N LEU A 37 8.91 2.75 -23.07
CA LEU A 37 8.98 1.42 -23.65
C LEU A 37 10.16 1.26 -24.61
N GLY A 38 10.43 2.27 -25.43
CA GLY A 38 11.61 2.28 -26.31
C GLY A 38 12.92 2.19 -25.52
N ASN A 39 13.01 2.93 -24.40
CA ASN A 39 14.18 2.86 -23.52
C ASN A 39 14.30 1.52 -22.78
N TRP A 40 13.19 1.00 -22.25
CA TRP A 40 13.12 -0.31 -21.59
C TRP A 40 13.60 -1.42 -22.54
N SER A 41 13.08 -1.43 -23.77
CA SER A 41 13.46 -2.40 -24.80
C SER A 41 14.94 -2.28 -25.17
N ARG A 42 15.45 -1.05 -25.40
CA ARG A 42 16.85 -0.80 -25.79
C ARG A 42 17.85 -1.24 -24.71
N LEU A 43 17.48 -1.07 -23.44
CA LEU A 43 18.34 -1.43 -22.30
C LEU A 43 18.22 -2.90 -21.88
N GLU A 44 17.42 -3.69 -22.60
CA GLU A 44 17.28 -5.13 -22.39
C GLU A 44 16.84 -5.51 -20.98
N ILE A 45 15.95 -4.71 -20.40
CA ILE A 45 15.41 -4.95 -19.07
C ILE A 45 14.42 -6.11 -19.12
N GLY A 46 14.49 -7.04 -18.16
CA GLY A 46 13.70 -8.28 -18.17
C GLY A 46 12.19 -8.09 -18.27
N TYR A 47 11.59 -7.25 -17.42
CA TYR A 47 10.17 -6.90 -17.53
C TYR A 47 9.85 -5.47 -17.12
N LEU A 48 8.68 -4.97 -17.54
CA LEU A 48 8.11 -3.72 -17.08
C LEU A 48 6.72 -4.00 -16.48
N SER A 49 6.54 -3.58 -15.23
CA SER A 49 5.24 -3.57 -14.55
C SER A 49 4.70 -2.15 -14.56
N LEU A 50 3.47 -1.98 -15.02
CA LEU A 50 2.82 -0.70 -15.23
C LEU A 50 1.56 -0.61 -14.37
N LEU A 51 1.45 0.45 -13.58
CA LEU A 51 0.23 0.85 -12.90
C LEU A 51 -0.37 2.05 -13.65
N MET A 52 -1.53 1.87 -14.28
CA MET A 52 -2.12 2.87 -15.17
C MET A 52 -3.65 2.80 -15.17
N ASP A 53 -4.30 3.93 -15.39
CA ASP A 53 -5.75 4.02 -15.56
C ASP A 53 -6.26 3.02 -16.62
N GLU A 54 -7.37 2.36 -16.33
CA GLU A 54 -7.93 1.33 -17.21
C GLU A 54 -8.44 1.88 -18.54
N GLN A 55 -8.63 3.20 -18.69
CA GLN A 55 -8.96 3.79 -19.98
C GLN A 55 -7.89 3.53 -21.08
N TYR A 56 -6.66 3.21 -20.69
CA TYR A 56 -5.56 2.89 -21.61
C TYR A 56 -5.44 1.39 -21.93
N GLU A 57 -6.30 0.54 -21.35
CA GLU A 57 -6.17 -0.92 -21.41
C GLU A 57 -6.10 -1.45 -22.84
N SER A 58 -6.99 -0.99 -23.73
CA SER A 58 -7.02 -1.48 -25.11
C SER A 58 -5.68 -1.22 -25.83
N TRP A 59 -5.12 -0.01 -25.66
CA TRP A 59 -3.83 0.36 -26.24
C TRP A 59 -2.66 -0.47 -25.70
N LEU A 60 -2.73 -0.84 -24.41
CA LEU A 60 -1.73 -1.66 -23.73
C LEU A 60 -1.79 -3.12 -24.22
N LEU A 61 -2.98 -3.70 -24.31
CA LEU A 61 -3.18 -5.08 -24.78
C LEU A 61 -2.73 -5.26 -26.23
N GLU A 62 -3.01 -4.28 -27.11
CA GLU A 62 -2.50 -4.24 -28.49
C GLU A 62 -0.96 -4.26 -28.59
N ARG A 63 -0.27 -3.90 -27.49
CA ARG A 63 1.20 -3.86 -27.38
C ARG A 63 1.75 -4.99 -26.51
N ASN A 64 1.00 -6.09 -26.38
CA ASN A 64 1.40 -7.30 -25.67
C ASN A 64 1.62 -7.13 -24.16
N PHE A 65 1.06 -6.08 -23.55
CA PHE A 65 0.92 -6.09 -22.10
C PHE A 65 -0.12 -7.14 -21.70
N GLY A 66 0.19 -7.94 -20.69
CA GLY A 66 -0.79 -8.75 -19.99
C GLY A 66 -1.36 -7.98 -18.80
N LYS A 67 -2.69 -7.96 -18.65
CA LYS A 67 -3.33 -7.49 -17.42
C LYS A 67 -3.12 -8.53 -16.31
N ILE A 68 -2.56 -8.09 -15.18
CA ILE A 68 -2.34 -8.92 -14.00
C ILE A 68 -3.52 -8.81 -13.04
N SER A 69 -3.93 -7.59 -12.72
CA SER A 69 -5.08 -7.30 -11.85
C SER A 69 -5.45 -5.82 -11.97
N SER A 70 -6.29 -5.33 -11.06
CA SER A 70 -6.56 -3.91 -10.84
C SER A 70 -6.51 -3.59 -9.36
N ILE A 71 -6.09 -2.39 -9.02
CA ILE A 71 -6.20 -1.84 -7.67
C ILE A 71 -7.30 -0.79 -7.62
N VAL A 72 -7.88 -0.67 -6.44
CA VAL A 72 -8.77 0.42 -6.06
C VAL A 72 -8.13 1.21 -4.93
N GLU A 73 -8.16 2.53 -5.04
CA GLU A 73 -7.67 3.44 -4.01
C GLU A 73 -8.86 4.11 -3.32
N TYR A 74 -8.82 4.18 -2.00
CA TYR A 74 -9.81 4.81 -1.15
C TYR A 74 -9.17 5.95 -0.37
N THR A 75 -9.96 7.00 -0.09
CA THR A 75 -9.54 8.18 0.67
C THR A 75 -10.46 8.46 1.84
N ARG A 76 -9.95 9.10 2.89
CA ARG A 76 -10.75 9.56 4.03
C ARG A 76 -10.16 10.85 4.59
N ASP A 77 -10.98 11.88 4.76
CA ASP A 77 -10.60 13.05 5.54
C ASP A 77 -10.47 12.65 7.02
N LEU A 78 -9.30 12.91 7.62
CA LEU A 78 -9.02 12.52 9.00
C LEU A 78 -9.61 13.50 10.02
N GLU A 79 -10.02 14.70 9.63
CA GLU A 79 -10.78 15.60 10.50
C GLU A 79 -12.16 15.02 10.81
N GLU A 80 -12.76 14.29 9.87
CA GLU A 80 -14.04 13.60 10.06
C GLU A 80 -13.93 12.29 10.87
N VAL A 81 -12.71 11.83 11.17
CA VAL A 81 -12.50 10.62 11.98
C VAL A 81 -12.66 10.98 13.45
N GLN A 82 -13.75 10.49 14.04
CA GLN A 82 -14.03 10.67 15.46
C GLN A 82 -13.04 9.86 16.32
N ASN A 83 -12.65 10.46 17.45
CA ASN A 83 -11.98 9.75 18.51
C ASN A 83 -13.00 8.84 19.19
N THR A 84 -13.00 7.57 18.82
CA THR A 84 -13.79 6.55 19.49
C THR A 84 -13.02 5.98 20.66
N ASP A 85 -13.71 5.74 21.77
CA ASP A 85 -13.22 4.98 22.91
C ASP A 85 -13.15 3.50 22.54
N ASN A 86 -12.22 3.18 21.62
CA ASN A 86 -12.04 1.82 21.14
C ASN A 86 -11.23 1.07 22.19
N GLN A 87 -11.77 -0.03 22.71
CA GLN A 87 -11.13 -0.84 23.76
C GLN A 87 -9.85 -1.55 23.31
N MET A 88 -9.39 -1.30 22.08
CA MET A 88 -8.21 -1.92 21.52
C MET A 88 -6.96 -1.20 22.00
N VAL A 89 -6.14 -1.93 22.75
CA VAL A 89 -4.84 -1.43 23.20
C VAL A 89 -3.86 -1.53 22.04
N SER A 90 -3.09 -0.47 21.82
CA SER A 90 -2.04 -0.44 20.80
C SER A 90 -0.75 0.11 21.38
N HIS A 91 0.37 -0.47 20.98
CA HIS A 91 1.70 -0.03 21.38
C HIS A 91 2.58 0.12 20.16
N SER A 92 3.40 1.16 20.15
CA SER A 92 4.50 1.32 19.20
C SER A 92 5.66 0.42 19.61
N LEU A 93 6.35 -0.16 18.62
CA LEU A 93 7.58 -0.91 18.86
C LEU A 93 8.67 -0.04 19.53
N ALA A 94 8.63 1.27 19.33
CA ALA A 94 9.52 2.22 19.99
C ALA A 94 9.32 2.32 21.51
N GLU A 95 8.22 1.80 22.06
CA GLU A 95 7.99 1.75 23.51
C GLU A 95 8.83 0.67 24.21
N GLY A 96 9.46 -0.25 23.46
CA GLY A 96 10.35 -1.27 24.01
C GLY A 96 9.65 -2.41 24.75
N LEU A 97 8.32 -2.49 24.67
CA LEU A 97 7.51 -3.58 25.25
C LEU A 97 7.58 -4.89 24.44
N MET A 98 8.12 -4.82 23.23
CA MET A 98 8.31 -5.93 22.29
C MET A 98 9.65 -5.72 21.57
N ASP A 99 10.36 -6.80 21.25
CA ASP A 99 11.56 -6.75 20.42
C ASP A 99 11.24 -6.95 18.92
N ASP A 100 12.22 -6.63 18.07
CA ASP A 100 12.05 -6.70 16.61
C ASP A 100 11.79 -8.14 16.14
N GLN A 101 12.38 -9.13 16.80
CA GLN A 101 12.18 -10.54 16.45
C GLN A 101 10.72 -10.94 16.67
N LYS A 102 10.15 -10.56 17.81
CA LYS A 102 8.76 -10.87 18.13
C LYS A 102 7.79 -10.11 17.23
N TYR A 103 8.12 -8.87 16.88
CA TYR A 103 7.35 -8.11 15.90
C TYR A 103 7.39 -8.74 14.51
N ALA A 104 8.55 -9.24 14.08
CA ALA A 104 8.72 -9.96 12.83
C ALA A 104 7.88 -11.26 12.78
N GLU A 105 7.86 -12.03 13.87
CA GLU A 105 6.98 -13.20 14.02
C GLU A 105 5.50 -12.82 13.90
N LEU A 106 5.08 -11.73 14.55
CA LEU A 106 3.71 -11.25 14.48
C LEU A 106 3.35 -10.73 13.07
N TYR A 107 4.26 -10.05 12.40
CA TYR A 107 4.10 -9.64 11.01
C TYR A 107 3.90 -10.87 10.11
N GLU A 108 4.75 -11.89 10.27
CA GLU A 108 4.65 -13.17 9.55
C GLU A 108 3.28 -13.82 9.76
N LEU A 109 2.83 -13.88 11.01
CA LEU A 109 1.53 -14.41 11.38
C LEU A 109 0.39 -13.62 10.71
N CYS A 110 0.45 -12.29 10.73
CA CYS A 110 -0.55 -11.43 10.12
C CYS A 110 -0.62 -11.60 8.60
N ARG A 111 0.50 -11.87 7.92
CA ARG A 111 0.53 -12.11 6.46
C ARG A 111 0.27 -13.57 6.07
N SER A 112 0.18 -14.49 7.03
CA SER A 112 -0.16 -15.89 6.77
C SER A 112 -1.60 -15.99 6.21
N GLY A 113 -1.80 -16.75 5.14
CA GLY A 113 -3.09 -16.85 4.45
C GLY A 113 -3.67 -15.52 3.94
N SER A 114 -2.84 -14.49 3.71
CA SER A 114 -3.31 -13.22 3.13
C SER A 114 -3.91 -13.44 1.74
N ALA A 115 -4.97 -12.70 1.44
CA ALA A 115 -5.62 -12.68 0.12
C ALA A 115 -4.77 -11.97 -0.95
N ASN A 116 -3.78 -11.18 -0.54
CA ASN A 116 -2.86 -10.53 -1.48
C ASN A 116 -1.98 -11.59 -2.14
N LYS A 117 -1.98 -11.60 -3.48
CA LYS A 117 -1.27 -12.59 -4.31
C LYS A 117 0.22 -12.27 -4.53
N ASN A 118 0.75 -11.28 -3.82
CA ASN A 118 2.16 -10.87 -3.98
C ASN A 118 3.10 -11.97 -3.49
N THR A 119 4.23 -12.14 -4.18
CA THR A 119 5.30 -13.04 -3.74
C THR A 119 5.78 -12.60 -2.36
N LYS A 120 5.72 -13.53 -1.40
CA LYS A 120 6.14 -13.27 -0.02
C LYS A 120 7.65 -13.15 0.05
N GLN A 121 8.14 -11.96 0.37
CA GLN A 121 9.54 -11.75 0.69
C GLN A 121 9.90 -12.44 2.02
N PRO A 122 11.14 -12.90 2.20
CA PRO A 122 11.63 -13.34 3.50
C PRO A 122 11.43 -12.26 4.56
N ILE A 123 11.03 -12.65 5.77
CA ILE A 123 10.70 -11.68 6.83
C ILE A 123 11.88 -10.76 7.18
N ALA A 124 13.12 -11.26 7.12
CA ALA A 124 14.31 -10.44 7.32
C ALA A 124 14.44 -9.30 6.29
N GLN A 125 14.06 -9.54 5.03
CA GLN A 125 14.04 -8.50 4.00
C GLN A 125 12.93 -7.49 4.27
N VAL A 126 11.75 -7.94 4.69
CA VAL A 126 10.65 -7.05 5.08
C VAL A 126 11.07 -6.13 6.21
N MET A 127 11.66 -6.67 7.28
CA MET A 127 12.12 -5.87 8.42
C MET A 127 13.20 -4.86 8.00
N SER A 128 14.14 -5.26 7.13
CA SER A 128 15.14 -4.33 6.58
C SER A 128 14.52 -3.24 5.71
N SER A 129 13.50 -3.56 4.91
CA SER A 129 12.75 -2.56 4.12
C SER A 129 12.06 -1.53 4.99
N LEU A 130 11.47 -1.92 6.14
CA LEU A 130 10.86 -0.97 7.06
C LEU A 130 11.85 0.09 7.54
N GLU A 131 13.07 -0.32 7.93
CA GLU A 131 14.12 0.61 8.35
C GLU A 131 14.61 1.49 7.20
N ASN A 132 14.80 0.92 6.01
CA ASN A 132 15.28 1.67 4.85
C ASN A 132 14.27 2.69 4.33
N GLU A 133 12.98 2.36 4.36
CA GLU A 133 11.91 3.18 3.77
C GLU A 133 11.31 4.18 4.77
N LEU A 134 11.22 3.82 6.06
CA LEU A 134 10.69 4.69 7.11
C LEU A 134 11.81 5.45 7.88
N GLY A 135 13.07 5.10 7.63
CA GLY A 135 14.24 5.77 8.21
C GLY A 135 14.57 5.32 9.64
N PRO A 136 15.47 6.05 10.33
CA PRO A 136 16.02 5.62 11.62
C PRO A 136 14.97 5.48 12.73
N GLU A 137 13.84 6.15 12.59
CA GLU A 137 12.73 6.13 13.55
C GLU A 137 11.64 5.12 13.18
N TRP A 138 11.90 4.17 12.29
CA TRP A 138 10.92 3.19 11.78
C TRP A 138 10.13 2.47 12.89
N ARG A 139 10.73 2.23 14.06
CA ARG A 139 10.06 1.59 15.20
C ARG A 139 8.86 2.41 15.70
N LYS A 140 8.90 3.74 15.59
CA LYS A 140 7.76 4.60 15.96
C LYS A 140 6.54 4.37 15.09
N HIS A 141 6.74 3.91 13.85
CA HIS A 141 5.68 3.60 12.91
C HIS A 141 5.13 2.18 13.08
N CYS A 142 5.84 1.28 13.77
CA CYS A 142 5.46 -0.13 13.85
C CYS A 142 4.55 -0.38 15.05
N TYR A 143 3.23 -0.37 14.84
CA TYR A 143 2.26 -0.62 15.89
C TYR A 143 1.78 -2.07 15.89
N TYR A 144 1.64 -2.63 17.09
CA TYR A 144 0.93 -3.88 17.32
C TYR A 144 -0.28 -3.63 18.25
N PHE A 145 -1.30 -4.45 18.06
CA PHE A 145 -2.60 -4.29 18.71
C PHE A 145 -2.89 -5.51 19.58
N LEU A 146 -3.49 -5.27 20.74
CA LEU A 146 -3.92 -6.29 21.67
C LEU A 146 -5.44 -6.26 21.83
N LYS A 147 -6.04 -7.44 21.91
CA LYS A 147 -7.43 -7.65 22.31
C LYS A 147 -7.44 -8.69 23.42
N ASP A 148 -8.03 -8.34 24.56
CA ASP A 148 -8.11 -9.22 25.74
C ASP A 148 -6.72 -9.76 26.16
N GLY A 149 -5.67 -8.96 26.00
CA GLY A 149 -4.28 -9.32 26.31
C GLY A 149 -3.54 -10.15 25.25
N ALA A 150 -4.20 -10.57 24.17
CA ALA A 150 -3.61 -11.34 23.07
C ALA A 150 -3.37 -10.48 21.82
N PHE A 151 -2.38 -10.85 20.99
CA PHE A 151 -2.10 -10.13 19.75
C PHE A 151 -3.27 -10.20 18.77
N ALA A 152 -3.72 -9.03 18.32
CA ALA A 152 -4.81 -8.89 17.36
C ALA A 152 -4.32 -8.60 15.94
N GLY A 153 -3.20 -7.88 15.81
CA GLY A 153 -2.66 -7.53 14.50
C GLY A 153 -1.60 -6.45 14.58
N ILE A 154 -1.24 -5.94 13.41
CA ILE A 154 -0.26 -4.84 13.25
C ILE A 154 -0.76 -3.81 12.25
N SER A 155 -0.23 -2.60 12.39
CA SER A 155 -0.40 -1.50 11.45
C SER A 155 0.84 -0.65 11.41
N ILE A 156 1.20 -0.16 10.23
CA ILE A 156 2.40 0.65 10.01
C ILE A 156 2.00 1.99 9.37
N PRO A 157 1.43 2.93 10.15
CA PRO A 157 1.08 4.26 9.67
C PRO A 157 2.33 5.11 9.36
N HIS A 158 2.29 5.86 8.26
CA HIS A 158 3.33 6.83 7.88
C HIS A 158 2.76 7.95 7.02
N ILE A 159 3.54 9.01 6.83
CA ILE A 159 3.27 10.06 5.84
C ILE A 159 3.91 9.66 4.52
N GLU A 160 3.15 9.71 3.43
CA GLU A 160 3.63 9.37 2.09
C GLU A 160 4.78 10.28 1.67
N MET A 161 5.86 9.67 1.18
CA MET A 161 7.06 10.40 0.75
C MET A 161 6.72 11.40 -0.36
N GLY A 162 7.22 12.63 -0.21
CA GLY A 162 6.95 13.72 -1.17
C GLY A 162 5.61 14.43 -0.95
N THR A 163 4.82 14.02 0.04
CA THR A 163 3.65 14.77 0.52
C THR A 163 3.93 15.42 1.88
N LYS A 164 3.07 16.36 2.29
CA LYS A 164 3.16 16.99 3.63
C LYS A 164 2.24 16.34 4.66
N ASN A 165 1.13 15.74 4.21
CA ASN A 165 -0.01 15.41 5.05
C ASN A 165 -0.85 14.24 4.52
N GLU A 166 -0.40 13.50 3.50
CA GLU A 166 -1.06 12.27 3.05
C GLU A 166 -0.62 11.13 3.96
N GLY A 167 -1.53 10.60 4.76
CA GLY A 167 -1.30 9.43 5.59
C GLY A 167 -1.53 8.14 4.80
N ARG A 168 -0.62 7.17 4.92
CA ARG A 168 -0.78 5.83 4.36
C ARG A 168 -0.41 4.76 5.38
N LEU A 169 -0.91 3.54 5.16
CA LEU A 169 -0.45 2.37 5.89
C LEU A 169 0.53 1.61 5.02
N PHE A 170 1.79 1.53 5.44
CA PHE A 170 2.81 0.75 4.75
C PHE A 170 2.42 -0.73 4.73
N TYR A 171 1.90 -1.22 5.86
CA TYR A 171 1.30 -2.52 5.99
C TYR A 171 0.20 -2.50 7.06
N PHE A 172 -0.77 -3.39 6.90
CA PHE A 172 -1.87 -3.62 7.82
C PHE A 172 -2.23 -5.11 7.79
N GLY A 173 -2.43 -5.71 8.96
CA GLY A 173 -2.81 -7.11 9.03
C GLY A 173 -3.41 -7.52 10.37
N VAL A 174 -4.23 -8.57 10.32
CA VAL A 174 -4.92 -9.16 11.48
C VAL A 174 -4.45 -10.61 11.60
N VAL A 175 -4.23 -11.07 12.83
CA VAL A 175 -3.91 -12.48 13.10
C VAL A 175 -5.05 -13.39 12.57
N PRO A 176 -4.75 -14.59 12.05
CA PRO A 176 -5.75 -15.45 11.41
C PRO A 176 -7.01 -15.68 12.24
N ASP A 177 -6.85 -15.98 13.52
CA ASP A 177 -7.95 -16.38 14.41
C ASP A 177 -8.98 -15.28 14.66
N LEU A 178 -8.61 -14.01 14.46
CA LEU A 178 -9.48 -12.86 14.67
C LEU A 178 -10.07 -12.27 13.39
N ARG A 179 -9.78 -12.86 12.22
CA ARG A 179 -10.35 -12.44 10.94
C ARG A 179 -11.85 -12.72 10.89
N GLY A 180 -12.58 -11.88 10.15
CA GLY A 180 -14.03 -11.99 10.05
C GLY A 180 -14.81 -11.50 11.28
N GLN A 181 -14.14 -11.19 12.40
CA GLN A 181 -14.78 -10.74 13.64
C GLN A 181 -14.85 -9.20 13.78
N GLY A 182 -14.58 -8.46 12.71
CA GLY A 182 -14.57 -6.99 12.71
C GLY A 182 -13.30 -6.33 13.26
N ILE A 183 -12.32 -7.11 13.73
CA ILE A 183 -11.05 -6.61 14.29
C ILE A 183 -10.25 -5.77 13.29
N GLY A 184 -10.24 -6.15 12.01
CA GLY A 184 -9.56 -5.36 10.99
C GLY A 184 -10.12 -3.94 10.85
N ALA A 185 -11.43 -3.77 10.98
CA ALA A 185 -12.05 -2.44 10.93
C ALA A 185 -11.65 -1.60 12.15
N GLN A 186 -11.57 -2.21 13.34
CA GLN A 186 -11.12 -1.55 14.56
C GLN A 186 -9.65 -1.12 14.47
N ILE A 187 -8.75 -2.01 14.06
CA ILE A 187 -7.33 -1.68 13.88
C ILE A 187 -7.17 -0.56 12.85
N HIS A 188 -7.88 -0.65 11.71
CA HIS A 188 -7.82 0.37 10.67
C HIS A 188 -8.30 1.74 11.18
N GLN A 189 -9.37 1.77 11.97
CA GLN A 189 -9.88 3.01 12.57
C GLN A 189 -8.87 3.63 13.54
N VAL A 190 -8.28 2.83 14.44
CA VAL A 190 -7.23 3.32 15.35
C VAL A 190 -6.01 3.78 14.55
N SER A 191 -5.66 3.09 13.46
CA SER A 191 -4.55 3.49 12.59
C SER A 191 -4.78 4.86 11.93
N MET A 192 -6.00 5.18 11.54
CA MET A 192 -6.35 6.52 11.04
C MET A 192 -6.23 7.59 12.13
N GLN A 193 -6.57 7.27 13.38
CA GLN A 193 -6.33 8.19 14.51
C GLN A 193 -4.83 8.37 14.78
N LEU A 194 -4.04 7.29 14.70
CA LEU A 194 -2.58 7.38 14.78
C LEU A 194 -2.03 8.29 13.69
N LEU A 195 -2.50 8.17 12.44
CA LEU A 195 -2.09 9.06 11.34
C LEU A 195 -2.31 10.55 11.64
N LYS A 196 -3.35 10.92 12.40
CA LYS A 196 -3.53 12.31 12.88
C LYS A 196 -2.39 12.75 13.79
N ASN A 197 -1.89 11.86 14.65
CA ASN A 197 -0.73 12.13 15.50
C ASN A 197 0.55 12.28 14.67
N PHE A 198 0.63 11.66 13.49
CA PHE A 198 1.67 11.89 12.48
C PHE A 198 1.43 13.16 11.64
N GLN A 199 0.43 13.98 11.98
CA GLN A 199 0.04 15.22 11.27
C GLN A 199 -0.54 14.99 9.86
N ALA A 200 -1.02 13.79 9.56
CA ALA A 200 -1.79 13.56 8.35
C ALA A 200 -3.16 14.27 8.45
N THR A 201 -3.62 14.85 7.36
CA THR A 201 -4.97 15.45 7.27
C THR A 201 -5.93 14.56 6.49
N TYR A 202 -5.43 13.64 5.66
CA TYR A 202 -6.24 12.65 4.97
C TYR A 202 -5.49 11.33 4.87
N TYR A 203 -6.24 10.24 4.80
CA TYR A 203 -5.75 8.88 4.61
C TYR A 203 -5.97 8.43 3.17
N VAL A 204 -4.99 7.72 2.60
CA VAL A 204 -5.13 6.99 1.34
C VAL A 204 -4.73 5.54 1.53
N GLY A 205 -5.63 4.63 1.17
CA GLY A 205 -5.41 3.20 1.18
C GLY A 205 -5.63 2.60 -0.18
N SER A 206 -4.86 1.58 -0.55
CA SER A 206 -5.05 0.86 -1.81
C SER A 206 -5.11 -0.64 -1.57
N THR A 207 -5.87 -1.34 -2.41
CA THR A 207 -5.94 -2.81 -2.36
C THR A 207 -6.31 -3.37 -3.72
N ASP A 208 -6.07 -4.67 -3.91
CA ASP A 208 -6.53 -5.39 -5.10
C ASP A 208 -8.06 -5.36 -5.17
N VAL A 209 -8.63 -5.18 -6.36
CA VAL A 209 -10.09 -5.12 -6.57
C VAL A 209 -10.81 -6.38 -6.07
N ASN A 210 -10.10 -7.53 -6.01
CA ASN A 210 -10.64 -8.78 -5.51
C ASN A 210 -10.48 -8.95 -3.99
N ASN A 211 -9.79 -8.04 -3.29
CA ASN A 211 -9.67 -8.06 -1.84
C ASN A 211 -10.93 -7.47 -1.19
N THR A 212 -12.03 -8.19 -1.30
CA THR A 212 -13.35 -7.78 -0.78
C THR A 212 -13.34 -7.50 0.72
N ASN A 213 -12.43 -8.12 1.47
CA ASN A 213 -12.32 -7.92 2.91
C ASN A 213 -11.76 -6.54 3.25
N MET A 214 -10.71 -6.11 2.55
CA MET A 214 -10.13 -4.78 2.75
C MET A 214 -11.08 -3.69 2.25
N ILE A 215 -11.76 -3.92 1.12
CA ILE A 215 -12.78 -3.00 0.59
C ILE A 215 -13.90 -2.76 1.63
N LYS A 216 -14.42 -3.82 2.25
CA LYS A 216 -15.42 -3.70 3.34
C LYS A 216 -14.89 -2.93 4.55
N ILE A 217 -13.58 -3.03 4.85
CA ILE A 217 -12.95 -2.26 5.93
C ILE A 217 -12.90 -0.77 5.58
N PHE A 218 -12.53 -0.42 4.34
CA PHE A 218 -12.57 0.95 3.85
C PHE A 218 -13.97 1.53 3.94
N GLU A 219 -14.97 0.86 3.37
CA GLU A 219 -16.37 1.30 3.38
C GLU A 219 -16.91 1.47 4.80
N LYS A 220 -16.67 0.49 5.68
CA LYS A 220 -17.13 0.53 7.08
C LYS A 220 -16.55 1.70 7.87
N ASN A 221 -15.32 2.10 7.54
CA ASN A 221 -14.63 3.22 8.18
C ASN A 221 -14.83 4.55 7.43
N GLY A 222 -15.80 4.61 6.51
CA GLY A 222 -16.21 5.83 5.83
C GLY A 222 -15.24 6.32 4.75
N CYS A 223 -14.28 5.48 4.33
CA CYS A 223 -13.41 5.80 3.22
C CYS A 223 -14.21 5.74 1.91
N GLN A 224 -13.90 6.66 0.99
CA GLN A 224 -14.57 6.79 -0.30
C GLN A 224 -13.63 6.33 -1.42
N LEU A 225 -14.18 5.64 -2.43
CA LEU A 225 -13.42 5.26 -3.62
C LEU A 225 -12.91 6.53 -4.31
N ARG A 226 -11.60 6.60 -4.51
CA ARG A 226 -10.90 7.75 -5.10
C ARG A 226 -10.42 7.47 -6.53
N ASP A 227 -9.84 6.30 -6.75
CA ASP A 227 -9.25 5.96 -8.06
C ASP A 227 -9.25 4.45 -8.31
N LYS A 228 -9.06 4.07 -9.57
CA LYS A 228 -8.88 2.68 -10.00
C LYS A 228 -7.82 2.62 -11.10
N LYS A 229 -6.83 1.75 -10.92
CA LYS A 229 -5.76 1.54 -11.90
C LYS A 229 -5.60 0.06 -12.19
N GLY A 230 -5.35 -0.29 -13.45
CA GLY A 230 -4.92 -1.63 -13.84
C GLY A 230 -3.44 -1.82 -13.56
N ILE A 231 -3.07 -3.05 -13.18
CA ILE A 231 -1.69 -3.53 -13.13
C ILE A 231 -1.46 -4.34 -14.40
N TYR A 232 -0.53 -3.89 -15.22
CA TYR A 232 -0.15 -4.52 -16.48
C TYR A 232 1.31 -4.92 -16.44
N LYS A 233 1.67 -5.97 -17.17
CA LYS A 233 3.06 -6.42 -17.28
C LYS A 233 3.40 -6.75 -18.72
N ILE A 234 4.57 -6.31 -19.16
CA ILE A 234 5.19 -6.77 -20.40
C ILE A 234 6.54 -7.40 -20.04
N VAL A 235 6.83 -8.53 -20.68
CA VAL A 235 8.07 -9.28 -20.50
C VAL A 235 8.77 -9.29 -21.85
N ARG A 236 10.10 -9.19 -21.84
CA ARG A 236 10.90 -9.34 -23.05
C ARG A 236 11.09 -10.80 -23.42
#